data_AF-A0A4Z0R2D2-F1
#
_entry.id   AF-A0A4Z0R2D2-F1
#
_cell.length_a   1.000
_cell.length_b   1.000
_cell.length_c   1.000
_cell.angle_alpha   90.00
_cell.angle_beta   90.00
_cell.angle_gamma   90.00
#
_symmetry.space_group_name_H-M   'P 1'
#
loop_
_entity.id
_entity.type
_entity.pdbx_description
1 polymer ?
#
loop_
_entity_poly.entity_id
_entity_poly.type
_entity_poly.pdbx_seq_one_letter_code
_entity_poly.pdbx_strand_id
1 'polypeptide(L)'
;MKSIANYISIARIFLALTLALAKPLSIAFFAIYLVCGISDVLDGYIARKTNTASKLGEKLDSGADLIMVVVLIIVLYPIINPTVQIIVWIVIIGIIRAVSMMVVFVKYKNFGILHTYGNKITGLVLFAFPLSLAFVQPDVLMYIICVVASISAIEELSIHLSSNELRANKKSIFAK
;
A
#
# COMPACT_ATOMS: atom_id res chain seq x y z
N MET A 1 -15.46 -24.16 2.13
CA MET A 1 -14.91 -24.64 3.42
C MET A 1 -13.80 -23.70 3.84
N LYS A 2 -13.81 -23.32 5.12
CA LYS A 2 -13.05 -22.20 5.71
C LYS A 2 -11.55 -22.30 5.40
N SER A 3 -11.05 -21.47 4.48
CA SER A 3 -9.62 -21.43 4.18
C SER A 3 -8.86 -20.91 5.40
N ILE A 4 -7.74 -21.56 5.73
CA ILE A 4 -6.79 -21.11 6.77
C ILE A 4 -6.39 -19.65 6.52
N ALA A 5 -6.27 -19.25 5.24
CA ALA A 5 -5.99 -17.88 4.84
C ALA A 5 -7.02 -16.88 5.42
N ASN A 6 -8.32 -17.19 5.36
CA ASN A 6 -9.36 -16.29 5.87
C ASN A 6 -9.25 -16.08 7.39
N TYR A 7 -8.86 -17.10 8.14
CA TYR A 7 -8.63 -16.96 9.58
C TYR A 7 -7.42 -16.06 9.89
N ILE A 8 -6.39 -16.13 9.05
CA ILE A 8 -5.22 -15.25 9.16
C ILE A 8 -5.63 -13.81 8.88
N SER A 9 -6.41 -13.54 7.83
CA SER A 9 -6.88 -12.17 7.54
C SER A 9 -7.79 -11.62 8.67
N ILE A 10 -8.67 -12.46 9.24
CA ILE A 10 -9.48 -12.07 10.41
C ILE A 10 -8.59 -11.78 11.63
N ALA A 11 -7.61 -12.63 11.92
CA ALA A 11 -6.67 -12.41 13.01
C ALA A 11 -5.87 -11.10 12.80
N ARG A 12 -5.49 -10.79 11.55
CA ARG A 12 -4.84 -9.53 11.19
C ARG A 12 -5.71 -8.32 11.52
N ILE A 13 -7.02 -8.38 11.28
CA ILE A 13 -7.94 -7.29 11.67
C ILE A 13 -7.84 -7.02 13.18
N PHE A 14 -7.93 -8.07 14.00
CA PHE A 14 -7.82 -7.90 15.46
C PHE A 14 -6.43 -7.37 15.88
N LEU A 15 -5.35 -7.88 15.29
CA LEU A 15 -3.99 -7.41 15.53
C LEU A 15 -3.77 -5.96 15.06
N ALA A 16 -4.36 -5.57 13.93
CA ALA A 16 -4.30 -4.19 13.46
C ALA A 16 -5.01 -3.25 14.45
N LEU A 17 -6.13 -3.67 15.04
CA LEU A 17 -6.80 -2.87 16.07
C LEU A 17 -5.97 -2.76 17.36
N THR A 18 -5.20 -3.79 17.74
CA THR A 18 -4.32 -3.69 18.92
C THR A 18 -3.15 -2.73 18.71
N LEU A 19 -2.76 -2.40 17.46
CA LEU A 19 -1.79 -1.33 17.20
C LEU A 19 -2.27 0.03 17.73
N ALA A 20 -3.58 0.30 17.70
CA ALA A 20 -4.15 1.54 18.23
C ALA A 20 -3.98 1.68 19.75
N LEU A 21 -3.85 0.54 20.46
CA LEU A 21 -3.67 0.49 21.90
C LEU A 21 -2.19 0.49 22.31
N ALA A 22 -1.29 0.09 21.41
CA ALA A 22 0.13 0.07 21.66
C ALA A 22 0.71 1.49 21.67
N LYS A 23 1.65 1.76 22.57
CA LYS A 23 2.39 3.03 22.54
C LYS A 23 3.11 3.14 21.19
N PRO A 24 2.92 4.24 20.43
CA PRO A 24 3.53 4.35 19.12
C PRO A 24 5.06 4.27 19.18
N LEU A 25 5.68 3.68 18.15
CA LEU A 25 7.13 3.46 18.04
C LEU A 25 7.76 2.65 19.20
N SER A 26 6.96 1.99 20.03
CA SER A 26 7.46 1.05 21.03
C SER A 26 7.86 -0.29 20.41
N ILE A 27 8.64 -1.09 21.14
CA ILE A 27 9.00 -2.46 20.73
C ILE A 27 7.73 -3.29 20.46
N ALA A 28 6.70 -3.16 21.31
CA ALA A 28 5.42 -3.84 21.13
C ALA A 28 4.72 -3.40 19.84
N PHE A 29 4.72 -2.10 19.54
CA PHE A 29 4.15 -1.57 18.29
C PHE A 29 4.84 -2.17 17.06
N PHE A 30 6.18 -2.19 17.04
CA PHE A 30 6.93 -2.79 15.91
C PHE A 30 6.71 -4.29 15.79
N ALA A 31 6.66 -5.01 16.90
CA ALA A 31 6.38 -6.45 16.88
C ALA A 31 5.00 -6.74 16.27
N ILE A 32 3.95 -6.05 16.73
CA ILE A 32 2.60 -6.22 16.19
C ILE A 32 2.55 -5.81 14.71
N TYR A 33 3.17 -4.68 14.35
CA TYR A 33 3.21 -4.18 12.98
C TYR A 33 3.85 -5.19 12.01
N LEU A 34 5.00 -5.74 12.39
CA LEU A 34 5.70 -6.77 11.60
C LEU A 34 4.89 -8.05 11.49
N VAL A 35 4.25 -8.49 12.58
CA VAL A 35 3.37 -9.68 12.53
C VAL A 35 2.20 -9.46 11.57
N CYS A 36 1.58 -8.26 11.58
CA CYS A 36 0.54 -7.93 10.61
C CYS A 36 1.06 -8.02 9.16
N GLY A 37 2.21 -7.39 8.85
CA GLY A 37 2.79 -7.44 7.51
C GLY A 37 3.20 -8.85 7.06
N ILE A 38 3.75 -9.67 7.96
CA ILE A 38 4.09 -11.06 7.65
C ILE A 38 2.82 -11.89 7.42
N SER A 39 1.76 -11.64 8.19
CA SER A 39 0.48 -12.36 8.06
C SER A 39 -0.22 -12.12 6.70
N ASP A 40 0.01 -10.96 6.07
CA ASP A 40 -0.44 -10.60 4.71
C ASP A 40 0.29 -11.35 3.60
N VAL A 41 1.60 -11.51 3.75
CA VAL A 41 2.34 -12.31 2.77
C VAL A 41 1.97 -13.79 2.91
N LEU A 42 1.75 -14.25 4.16
CA LEU A 42 1.48 -15.65 4.46
C LEU A 42 0.10 -16.12 4.01
N ASP A 43 -0.97 -15.36 4.23
CA ASP A 43 -2.31 -15.81 3.84
C ASP A 43 -2.47 -15.86 2.32
N GLY A 44 -1.93 -14.87 1.59
CA GLY A 44 -1.87 -14.87 0.14
C GLY A 44 -0.99 -15.99 -0.42
N TYR A 45 0.10 -16.35 0.26
CA TYR A 45 0.93 -17.51 -0.10
C TYR A 45 0.19 -18.84 0.14
N ILE A 46 -0.45 -19.00 1.30
CA ILE A 46 -1.20 -20.21 1.65
C ILE A 46 -2.40 -20.40 0.72
N ALA A 47 -3.16 -19.34 0.43
CA ALA A 47 -4.32 -19.39 -0.46
C ALA A 47 -3.93 -19.87 -1.87
N ARG A 48 -2.80 -19.38 -2.40
CA ARG A 48 -2.26 -19.79 -3.70
C ARG A 48 -1.76 -21.23 -3.68
N LYS A 49 -0.98 -21.61 -2.66
CA LYS A 49 -0.40 -22.97 -2.58
C LYS A 49 -1.46 -24.05 -2.37
N THR A 50 -2.52 -23.73 -1.65
CA THR A 50 -3.62 -24.67 -1.36
C THR A 50 -4.75 -24.63 -2.40
N ASN A 51 -4.65 -23.77 -3.42
CA ASN A 51 -5.73 -23.49 -4.38
C ASN A 51 -7.08 -23.16 -3.68
N THR A 52 -7.01 -22.48 -2.52
CA THR A 52 -8.18 -22.05 -1.75
C THR A 52 -8.49 -20.57 -1.87
N ALA A 53 -7.86 -19.88 -2.84
CA ALA A 53 -8.19 -18.50 -3.18
C ALA A 53 -9.69 -18.37 -3.48
N SER A 54 -10.34 -17.40 -2.85
CA SER A 54 -11.79 -17.20 -2.97
C SER A 54 -12.13 -15.71 -2.95
N LYS A 55 -13.21 -15.33 -3.64
CA LYS A 55 -13.70 -13.94 -3.67
C LYS A 55 -14.02 -13.38 -2.28
N LEU A 56 -14.41 -14.25 -1.34
CA LEU A 56 -14.66 -13.85 0.05
C LEU A 56 -13.34 -13.57 0.79
N GLY A 57 -12.33 -14.41 0.59
CA GLY A 57 -10.99 -14.20 1.16
C GLY A 57 -10.36 -12.91 0.64
N GLU A 58 -10.41 -12.66 -0.67
CA GLU A 58 -9.91 -11.43 -1.29
C GLU A 58 -10.56 -10.15 -0.70
N LYS A 59 -11.87 -10.18 -0.45
CA LYS A 59 -12.58 -9.06 0.18
C LYS A 59 -12.20 -8.87 1.65
N LEU A 60 -12.01 -9.96 2.40
CA LEU A 60 -11.59 -9.91 3.80
C LEU A 60 -10.17 -9.36 3.93
N ASP A 61 -9.27 -9.81 3.07
CA ASP A 61 -7.88 -9.36 2.98
C ASP A 61 -7.80 -7.86 2.68
N SER A 62 -8.51 -7.41 1.63
CA SER A 62 -8.63 -5.98 1.30
C SER A 62 -9.19 -5.15 2.45
N GLY A 63 -10.15 -5.71 3.21
CA GLY A 63 -10.71 -5.07 4.40
C GLY A 63 -9.71 -4.98 5.56
N ALA A 64 -8.93 -6.05 5.78
CA ALA A 64 -7.89 -6.10 6.80
C ALA A 64 -6.78 -5.07 6.53
N ASP A 65 -6.37 -4.95 5.26
CA ASP A 65 -5.37 -3.98 4.83
C ASP A 65 -5.87 -2.54 5.01
N LEU A 66 -7.12 -2.27 4.64
CA LEU A 66 -7.72 -0.95 4.83
C LEU A 66 -7.79 -0.57 6.31
N ILE A 67 -8.18 -1.51 7.19
CA ILE A 67 -8.18 -1.28 8.64
C ILE A 67 -6.77 -1.01 9.14
N MET A 68 -5.77 -1.79 8.71
CA MET A 68 -4.38 -1.59 9.09
C MET A 68 -3.88 -0.19 8.68
N VAL A 69 -4.15 0.23 7.44
CA VAL A 69 -3.77 1.56 6.95
C VAL A 69 -4.45 2.66 7.76
N VAL A 70 -5.75 2.55 8.02
CA VAL A 70 -6.50 3.54 8.80
C VAL A 70 -5.94 3.65 10.22
N VAL A 71 -5.68 2.53 10.89
CA VAL A 71 -5.10 2.53 12.24
C VAL A 71 -3.72 3.17 12.22
N LEU A 72 -2.86 2.84 11.26
CA LEU A 72 -1.53 3.44 11.15
C LEU A 72 -1.60 4.96 10.94
N ILE A 73 -2.51 5.44 10.09
CA ILE A 73 -2.71 6.88 9.90
C ILE A 73 -3.11 7.52 11.23
N ILE A 74 -4.11 7.00 11.94
CA ILE A 74 -4.58 7.57 13.21
C ILE A 74 -3.45 7.62 14.25
N VAL A 75 -2.69 6.53 14.37
CA VAL A 75 -1.64 6.39 15.38
C VAL A 75 -0.39 7.21 15.06
N LEU A 76 0.01 7.27 13.79
CA LEU A 76 1.26 7.91 13.37
C LEU A 76 1.10 9.39 12.99
N TYR A 77 -0.08 9.83 12.56
CA TYR A 77 -0.34 11.24 12.22
C TYR A 77 0.13 12.25 13.29
N PRO A 78 -0.17 12.09 14.59
CA PRO A 78 0.28 13.04 15.61
C PRO A 78 1.79 13.04 15.84
N ILE A 79 2.49 11.98 15.45
CA ILE A 79 3.95 11.83 15.64
C ILE A 79 4.70 12.46 14.47
N ILE A 80 4.19 12.20 13.27
CA ILE A 80 4.77 12.70 12.03
C ILE A 80 4.51 14.19 11.90
N ASN A 81 3.30 14.64 12.29
CA ASN A 81 2.85 16.02 12.24
C ASN A 81 3.20 16.71 10.90
N PRO A 82 2.65 16.22 9.77
CA PRO A 82 3.07 16.66 8.45
C PRO A 82 2.83 18.16 8.25
N THR A 83 3.84 18.86 7.76
CA THR A 83 3.71 20.27 7.38
C THR A 83 2.70 20.44 6.25
N VAL A 84 2.01 21.58 6.19
CA VAL A 84 1.03 21.91 5.13
C VAL A 84 1.60 21.68 3.72
N GLN A 85 2.88 22.01 3.49
CA GLN A 85 3.56 21.77 2.22
C GLN A 85 3.57 20.29 1.81
N ILE A 86 3.83 19.38 2.74
CA ILE A 86 3.83 17.93 2.49
C ILE A 86 2.41 17.44 2.23
N ILE A 87 1.43 17.94 2.99
CA ILE A 87 0.02 17.60 2.76
C ILE A 87 -0.41 18.00 1.34
N VAL A 88 -0.09 19.24 0.91
CA VAL A 88 -0.37 19.71 -0.45
C VAL A 88 0.32 18.83 -1.49
N TRP A 89 1.57 18.43 -1.24
CA TRP A 89 2.29 17.53 -2.15
C TRP A 89 1.62 16.15 -2.26
N ILE A 90 1.21 15.54 -1.15
CA ILE A 90 0.47 14.27 -1.15
C ILE A 90 -0.84 14.41 -1.93
N VAL A 91 -1.56 15.52 -1.76
CA VAL A 91 -2.79 15.80 -2.52
C VAL A 91 -2.51 15.90 -4.02
N ILE A 92 -1.45 16.59 -4.43
CA ILE A 92 -1.04 16.68 -5.84
C ILE A 92 -0.73 15.29 -6.41
N ILE A 93 0.02 14.45 -5.67
CA ILE A 93 0.30 13.06 -6.08
C ILE A 93 -1.02 12.29 -6.24
N GLY A 94 -1.95 12.42 -5.29
CA GLY A 94 -3.27 11.80 -5.35
C GLY A 94 -4.06 12.21 -6.59
N ILE A 95 -4.04 13.50 -6.95
CA ILE A 95 -4.67 14.02 -8.17
C ILE A 95 -4.04 13.39 -9.42
N ILE A 96 -2.70 13.33 -9.50
CA ILE A 96 -2.00 12.72 -10.65
C ILE A 96 -2.42 11.26 -10.82
N ARG A 97 -2.52 10.50 -9.72
CA ARG A 97 -2.96 9.09 -9.76
C ARG A 97 -4.43 8.95 -10.13
N ALA A 98 -5.29 9.85 -9.66
CA ALA A 98 -6.71 9.86 -10.05
C ALA A 98 -6.88 10.17 -11.55
N VAL A 99 -6.13 11.14 -12.07
CA VAL A 99 -6.10 11.44 -13.52
C VAL A 99 -5.59 10.25 -14.31
N SER A 100 -4.50 9.60 -13.85
CA SER A 100 -3.98 8.38 -14.46
C SER A 100 -5.06 7.30 -14.55
N MET A 101 -5.78 7.03 -13.46
CA MET A 101 -6.88 6.06 -13.44
C MET A 101 -8.05 6.47 -14.35
N MET A 102 -8.38 7.76 -14.43
CA MET A 102 -9.41 8.28 -15.32
C MET A 102 -9.03 8.08 -16.79
N VAL A 103 -7.76 8.30 -17.17
CA VAL A 103 -7.25 8.01 -18.52
C VAL A 103 -7.44 6.53 -18.86
N VAL A 104 -7.18 5.63 -17.92
CA VAL A 104 -7.43 4.18 -18.10
C VAL A 104 -8.89 3.90 -18.38
N PHE A 105 -9.77 4.45 -17.55
CA PHE A 105 -11.20 4.23 -17.66
C PHE A 105 -11.75 4.73 -19.00
N VAL A 106 -11.34 5.92 -19.45
CA VAL A 106 -11.78 6.49 -20.73
C VAL A 106 -11.19 5.71 -21.91
N LYS A 107 -9.90 5.38 -21.88
CA LYS A 107 -9.19 4.76 -23.01
C LYS A 107 -9.55 3.30 -23.21
N TYR A 108 -9.76 2.56 -22.13
CA TYR A 108 -9.92 1.11 -22.17
C TYR A 108 -11.28 0.59 -21.72
N LYS A 109 -12.16 1.48 -21.21
CA LYS A 109 -13.47 1.13 -20.64
C LYS A 109 -13.44 0.00 -19.61
N ASN A 110 -12.28 -0.21 -18.98
CA ASN A 110 -12.05 -1.26 -18.01
C ASN A 110 -11.18 -0.73 -16.87
N PHE A 111 -11.45 -1.20 -15.65
CA PHE A 111 -10.63 -0.88 -14.48
C PHE A 111 -9.43 -1.82 -14.45
N GLY A 112 -8.27 -1.34 -14.86
CA GLY A 112 -7.01 -2.07 -14.78
C GLY A 112 -5.96 -1.27 -14.01
N ILE A 113 -5.56 -1.76 -12.83
CA ILE A 113 -4.44 -1.18 -12.07
C ILE A 113 -3.14 -1.79 -12.60
N LEU A 114 -2.28 -0.97 -13.21
CA LEU A 114 -0.96 -1.44 -13.63
C LEU A 114 -0.08 -1.70 -12.41
N HIS A 115 0.44 -2.92 -12.32
CA HIS A 115 1.42 -3.31 -11.29
C HIS A 115 2.83 -2.98 -11.78
N THR A 116 3.13 -1.68 -11.93
CA THR A 116 4.46 -1.20 -12.33
C THR A 116 5.49 -1.48 -11.24
N TYR A 117 6.78 -1.57 -11.60
CA TYR A 117 7.86 -1.65 -10.61
C TYR A 117 7.88 -0.43 -9.67
N GLY A 118 7.57 0.77 -10.17
CA GLY A 118 7.43 1.98 -9.33
C GLY A 118 6.41 1.81 -8.21
N ASN A 119 5.25 1.21 -8.50
CA ASN A 119 4.21 0.97 -7.49
C ASN A 119 4.66 -0.04 -6.42
N LYS A 120 5.41 -1.06 -6.81
CA LYS A 120 6.00 -2.01 -5.85
C LYS A 120 7.04 -1.35 -4.94
N ILE A 121 7.91 -0.52 -5.52
CA ILE A 121 8.92 0.22 -4.75
C ILE A 121 8.23 1.18 -3.78
N THR A 122 7.26 1.95 -4.26
CA THR A 122 6.49 2.89 -3.43
C THR A 122 5.78 2.16 -2.28
N GLY A 123 5.16 1.00 -2.54
CA GLY A 123 4.55 0.18 -1.51
C GLY A 123 5.55 -0.33 -0.46
N LEU A 124 6.73 -0.78 -0.91
CA LEU A 124 7.79 -1.22 0.01
C LEU A 124 8.34 -0.07 0.86
N VAL A 125 8.54 1.11 0.28
CA VAL A 125 8.99 2.29 1.02
C VAL A 125 7.93 2.73 2.04
N LEU A 126 6.64 2.72 1.67
CA LEU A 126 5.54 3.01 2.60
C LEU A 126 5.44 1.99 3.74
N PHE A 127 5.72 0.71 3.46
CA PHE A 127 5.78 -0.33 4.50
C PHE A 127 7.02 -0.19 5.40
N ALA A 128 8.17 0.22 4.86
CA ALA A 128 9.38 0.46 5.64
C ALA A 128 9.32 1.74 6.49
N PHE A 129 8.41 2.66 6.16
CA PHE A 129 8.32 3.97 6.77
C PHE A 129 8.07 3.94 8.29
N PRO A 130 7.05 3.22 8.83
CA PRO A 130 6.85 3.15 10.27
C PRO A 130 8.06 2.63 11.03
N LEU A 131 8.79 1.66 10.46
CA LEU A 131 10.01 1.10 11.07
C LEU A 131 11.16 2.12 11.08
N SER A 132 11.25 2.92 10.02
CA SER A 132 12.32 3.91 9.84
C SER A 132 12.15 5.14 10.75
N LEU A 133 10.94 5.43 11.21
CA LEU A 133 10.66 6.50 12.18
C LEU A 133 11.39 6.32 13.52
N ALA A 134 11.83 5.10 13.85
CA ALA A 134 12.65 4.86 15.04
C ALA A 134 14.08 5.41 14.94
N PHE A 135 14.58 5.62 13.71
CA PHE A 135 15.99 5.92 13.44
C PHE A 135 16.21 7.25 12.72
N VAL A 136 15.22 7.72 11.95
CA VAL A 136 15.32 8.89 11.07
C VAL A 136 14.20 9.87 11.38
N GLN A 137 14.49 11.16 11.24
CA GLN A 137 13.53 12.24 11.45
C GLN A 137 12.33 12.11 10.49
N PRO A 138 11.08 12.31 10.98
CA PRO A 138 9.87 12.16 10.16
C PRO A 138 9.86 13.02 8.90
N ASP A 139 10.36 14.26 8.97
CA ASP A 139 10.38 15.19 7.84
C ASP A 139 11.18 14.64 6.66
N VAL A 140 12.41 14.20 6.90
CA VAL A 140 13.28 13.63 5.86
C VAL A 140 12.63 12.42 5.20
N LEU A 141 12.03 11.53 6.00
CA LEU A 141 11.34 10.34 5.49
C LEU A 141 10.12 10.69 4.63
N MET A 142 9.33 11.68 5.04
CA MET A 142 8.18 12.15 4.25
C MET A 142 8.61 12.73 2.90
N TYR A 143 9.71 13.51 2.86
CA TYR A 143 10.26 14.02 1.60
C TYR A 143 10.68 12.88 0.68
N ILE A 144 11.39 11.87 1.20
CA ILE A 144 11.80 10.69 0.42
C ILE A 144 10.57 9.98 -0.15
N ILE A 145 9.54 9.74 0.65
CA ILE A 145 8.29 9.11 0.21
C ILE A 145 7.60 9.93 -0.88
N CYS A 146 7.49 11.24 -0.70
CA CYS A 146 6.84 12.11 -1.68
C CYS A 146 7.58 12.11 -3.02
N VAL A 147 8.92 12.11 -3.00
CA VAL A 147 9.74 12.03 -4.23
C VAL A 147 9.51 10.68 -4.93
N VAL A 148 9.64 9.56 -4.21
CA VAL A 148 9.44 8.21 -4.78
C VAL A 148 8.02 8.05 -5.32
N ALA A 149 7.01 8.48 -4.57
CA ALA A 149 5.61 8.41 -4.97
C ALA A 149 5.30 9.33 -6.17
N SER A 150 5.93 10.51 -6.27
CA SER A 150 5.80 11.39 -7.43
C SER A 150 6.37 10.75 -8.70
N ILE A 151 7.57 10.17 -8.61
CA ILE A 151 8.20 9.46 -9.73
C ILE A 151 7.31 8.30 -10.18
N SER A 152 6.80 7.52 -9.22
CA SER A 152 5.91 6.39 -9.50
C SER A 152 4.60 6.83 -10.17
N ALA A 153 3.98 7.92 -9.69
CA ALA A 153 2.74 8.45 -10.24
C ALA A 153 2.93 8.97 -11.68
N ILE A 154 4.06 9.63 -11.96
CA ILE A 154 4.41 10.10 -13.30
C ILE A 154 4.72 8.92 -14.23
N GLU A 155 5.44 7.90 -13.77
CA GLU A 155 5.69 6.68 -14.56
C GLU A 155 4.37 6.01 -14.96
N GLU A 156 3.45 5.83 -14.00
CA GLU A 156 2.13 5.23 -14.23
C GLU A 156 1.32 6.03 -15.27
N LEU A 157 1.22 7.35 -15.10
CA LEU A 157 0.53 8.23 -16.05
C LEU A 157 1.16 8.16 -17.45
N SER A 158 2.49 8.19 -17.54
CA SER A 158 3.22 8.15 -18.81
C SER A 158 3.00 6.84 -19.57
N ILE A 159 2.95 5.71 -18.85
CA ILE A 159 2.64 4.40 -19.44
C ILE A 159 1.22 4.41 -20.01
N HIS A 160 0.24 4.93 -19.28
CA HIS A 160 -1.15 4.93 -19.73
C HIS A 160 -1.40 5.84 -20.95
N LEU A 161 -0.71 6.97 -21.01
CA LEU A 161 -0.75 7.84 -22.19
C LEU A 161 -0.10 7.18 -23.41
N SER A 162 1.04 6.51 -23.23
CA SER A 162 1.84 5.96 -24.35
C SER A 162 1.40 4.58 -24.84
N SER A 163 0.72 3.79 -24.01
CA SER A 163 0.26 2.44 -24.39
C SER A 163 -1.08 2.50 -25.15
N ASN A 164 -1.22 1.73 -26.24
CA ASN A 164 -2.49 1.57 -26.96
C ASN A 164 -3.28 0.32 -26.54
N GLU A 165 -2.69 -0.53 -25.68
CA GLU A 165 -3.34 -1.72 -25.11
C GLU A 165 -3.10 -1.80 -23.60
N LEU A 166 -4.15 -2.16 -22.85
CA LEU A 166 -4.13 -2.35 -21.41
C LEU A 166 -3.44 -3.68 -21.06
N ARG A 167 -2.10 -3.70 -21.09
CA ARG A 167 -1.33 -4.87 -20.64
C ARG A 167 -1.11 -4.78 -19.14
N ALA A 168 -1.98 -5.42 -18.36
CA ALA A 168 -1.89 -5.51 -16.88
C ALA A 168 -0.53 -6.02 -16.36
N ASN A 169 0.28 -6.67 -17.22
CA ASN A 169 1.60 -7.22 -16.92
C ASN A 169 2.78 -6.46 -17.55
N LYS A 170 2.62 -5.19 -17.95
CA LYS A 170 3.79 -4.38 -18.36
C LYS A 170 4.63 -4.03 -17.13
N LYS A 171 5.85 -4.57 -17.12
CA LYS A 171 6.79 -4.52 -15.98
C LYS A 171 7.33 -3.10 -15.72
N SER A 172 7.68 -2.33 -16.76
CA SER A 172 8.08 -0.91 -16.70
C SER A 172 8.17 -0.33 -18.13
N ILE A 173 8.31 1.00 -18.28
CA ILE A 173 8.64 1.68 -19.55
C ILE A 173 9.93 1.11 -20.18
N PHE A 174 10.89 0.68 -19.36
CA PHE A 174 12.20 0.20 -19.81
C PHE A 174 12.29 -1.32 -20.03
N ALA A 175 11.25 -2.08 -19.65
CA ALA A 175 11.22 -3.51 -19.88
C ALA A 175 10.49 -3.79 -21.19
N LYS A 176 11.27 -4.10 -22.23
CA LYS A 176 10.81 -4.50 -23.56
C LYS A 176 9.97 -5.77 -23.50
#